data_AF-A0A494XQJ1-F1
#
_entry.id   AF-A0A494XQJ1-F1
#
_cell.length_a   1.000
_cell.length_b   1.000
_cell.length_c   1.000
_cell.angle_alpha   90.00
_cell.angle_beta   90.00
_cell.angle_gamma   90.00
#
_symmetry.space_group_name_H-M   'P 1'
#
loop_
_entity.id
_entity.type
_entity.pdbx_description
1 polymer ?
#
loop_
_entity_poly.entity_id
_entity_poly.type
_entity_poly.pdbx_seq_one_letter_code
_entity_poly.pdbx_strand_id
1 'polypeptide(L)'
;MAQLGREVRHRQSKTRGRSQKRGRRFMIAWQAFSYAGVKYNLSHLHPRRVEILQPAKGEHPERTYAVQLIFGLHCFTRSAEAGEVIDPALLYSDSRETRVFCLRRYRLSMLLPAIIDGLAGRPCYHTGKGNFFTVEVVDEQGTTQEYEVYFTASRATERGVLNLFVQSADVRDGAHAGNRPKKRPIRLHVILHNTLTNRPIKEPMR
;
A
#
# COMPACT_ATOMS: atom_id res chain seq x y z
N MET A 1 -54.11 -65.82 4.63
CA MET A 1 -54.60 -64.51 4.13
C MET A 1 -53.48 -63.50 4.36
N ALA A 2 -52.61 -63.29 3.38
CA ALA A 2 -52.74 -62.28 2.32
C ALA A 2 -52.64 -60.83 2.85
N GLN A 3 -51.47 -60.21 2.66
CA GLN A 3 -51.19 -58.84 2.12
C GLN A 3 -49.84 -58.34 2.66
N LEU A 4 -48.79 -58.32 1.83
CA LEU A 4 -48.40 -57.26 0.87
C LEU A 4 -47.81 -56.02 1.55
N GLY A 5 -46.52 -55.77 1.31
CA GLY A 5 -45.86 -54.52 1.69
C GLY A 5 -44.41 -54.46 1.19
N ARG A 6 -44.22 -53.95 -0.02
CA ARG A 6 -42.95 -53.75 -0.74
C ARG A 6 -41.95 -52.91 0.06
N GLU A 7 -40.69 -53.36 0.13
CA GLU A 7 -39.57 -52.50 0.53
C GLU A 7 -38.76 -52.09 -0.71
N VAL A 8 -38.71 -50.77 -0.92
CA VAL A 8 -38.13 -50.11 -2.09
C VAL A 8 -36.63 -49.93 -1.87
N ARG A 9 -35.83 -50.40 -2.83
CA ARG A 9 -34.38 -50.10 -2.91
C ARG A 9 -34.19 -48.60 -3.11
N HIS A 10 -33.41 -47.95 -2.25
CA HIS A 10 -32.83 -46.64 -2.55
C HIS A 10 -31.31 -46.71 -2.46
N ARG A 11 -30.68 -46.69 -3.64
CA ARG A 11 -29.25 -46.45 -3.82
C ARG A 11 -28.93 -45.06 -3.28
N GLN A 12 -28.18 -44.98 -2.18
CA GLN A 12 -27.53 -43.73 -1.79
C GLN A 12 -26.36 -43.45 -2.76
N SER A 13 -26.57 -42.48 -3.64
CA SER A 13 -25.54 -41.87 -4.48
C SER A 13 -24.71 -40.90 -3.62
N LYS A 14 -23.42 -41.25 -3.42
CA LYS A 14 -22.41 -40.35 -2.86
C LYS A 14 -22.15 -39.18 -3.82
N THR A 15 -22.73 -38.02 -3.56
CA THR A 15 -22.28 -36.76 -4.15
C THR A 15 -21.25 -36.11 -3.21
N ARG A 16 -19.99 -36.18 -3.62
CA ARG A 16 -18.87 -35.44 -3.01
C ARG A 16 -19.14 -33.94 -3.16
N GLY A 17 -19.47 -33.27 -2.06
CA GLY A 17 -19.49 -31.82 -1.97
C GLY A 17 -18.09 -31.26 -2.20
N ARG A 18 -17.83 -30.75 -3.40
CA ARG A 18 -16.61 -30.04 -3.78
C ARG A 18 -16.64 -28.69 -3.06
N SER A 19 -16.03 -28.59 -1.89
CA SER A 19 -15.85 -27.33 -1.18
C SER A 19 -14.90 -26.45 -1.98
N GLN A 20 -15.47 -25.56 -2.78
CA GLN A 20 -14.77 -24.50 -3.47
C GLN A 20 -14.37 -23.45 -2.42
N LYS A 21 -13.23 -23.68 -1.75
CA LYS A 21 -12.56 -22.64 -0.97
C LYS A 21 -12.08 -21.55 -1.94
N ARG A 22 -12.97 -20.59 -2.24
CA ARG A 22 -12.61 -19.32 -2.86
C ARG A 22 -11.56 -18.67 -1.96
N GLY A 23 -10.39 -18.37 -2.52
CA GLY A 23 -9.28 -17.75 -1.82
C GLY A 23 -9.73 -16.44 -1.18
N ARG A 24 -9.82 -16.42 0.15
CA ARG A 24 -9.79 -15.18 0.91
C ARG A 24 -8.39 -14.61 0.77
N ARG A 25 -8.22 -13.74 -0.21
CA ARG A 25 -7.07 -12.85 -0.32
C ARG A 25 -7.13 -11.95 0.91
N PHE A 26 -6.31 -12.23 1.92
CA PHE A 26 -6.20 -11.38 3.11
C PHE A 26 -5.70 -10.00 2.66
N MET A 27 -6.63 -9.11 2.35
CA MET A 27 -6.33 -7.69 2.21
C MET A 27 -6.11 -7.17 3.64
N ILE A 28 -4.92 -6.62 3.88
CA ILE A 28 -4.52 -6.05 5.18
C ILE A 28 -5.47 -4.89 5.50
N ALA A 29 -6.53 -5.11 6.27
CA ALA A 29 -7.38 -4.02 6.75
C ALA A 29 -6.80 -3.48 8.05
N TRP A 30 -6.43 -2.20 8.07
CA TRP A 30 -5.92 -1.54 9.28
C TRP A 30 -7.03 -1.39 10.32
N GLN A 31 -6.75 -1.82 11.55
CA GLN A 31 -7.65 -1.66 12.69
C GLN A 31 -7.65 -0.20 13.11
N ALA A 32 -8.82 0.36 13.43
CA ALA A 32 -8.87 1.70 13.99
C ALA A 32 -8.06 1.75 15.31
N PHE A 33 -7.32 2.83 15.51
CA PHE A 33 -6.52 3.03 16.72
C PHE A 33 -7.35 3.79 17.76
N SER A 34 -7.24 3.44 19.04
CA SER A 34 -7.97 4.12 20.13
C SER A 34 -7.01 4.54 21.21
N TYR A 35 -7.03 5.82 21.58
CA TYR A 35 -6.14 6.38 22.61
C TYR A 35 -6.82 7.55 23.31
N ALA A 36 -6.75 7.59 24.64
CA ALA A 36 -7.34 8.63 25.48
C ALA A 36 -8.82 8.95 25.14
N GLY A 37 -9.64 7.92 24.88
CA GLY A 37 -11.05 8.06 24.53
C GLY A 37 -11.33 8.52 23.09
N VAL A 38 -10.28 8.79 22.29
CA VAL A 38 -10.40 9.18 20.88
C VAL A 38 -10.14 7.97 19.98
N LYS A 39 -11.00 7.79 18.96
CA LYS A 39 -10.85 6.75 17.94
C LYS A 39 -10.37 7.36 16.63
N TYR A 40 -9.26 6.82 16.10
CA TYR A 40 -8.61 7.22 14.86
C TYR A 40 -8.91 6.19 13.77
N ASN A 41 -9.63 6.61 12.73
CA ASN A 41 -10.02 5.73 11.62
C ASN A 41 -8.86 5.58 10.61
N LEU A 42 -8.53 4.34 10.24
CA LEU A 42 -7.47 4.04 9.25
C LEU A 42 -8.01 3.50 7.92
N SER A 43 -9.32 3.61 7.66
CA SER A 43 -9.94 3.07 6.44
C SER A 43 -9.41 3.70 5.14
N HIS A 44 -8.94 4.95 5.19
CA HIS A 44 -8.30 5.61 4.04
C HIS A 44 -6.98 4.96 3.61
N LEU A 45 -6.37 4.15 4.50
CA LEU A 45 -5.15 3.40 4.22
C LEU A 45 -5.43 1.92 3.95
N HIS A 46 -6.69 1.51 3.83
CA HIS A 46 -7.02 0.14 3.45
C HIS A 46 -6.59 -0.14 2.00
N PRO A 47 -6.08 -1.35 1.70
CA PRO A 47 -5.72 -1.73 0.36
C PRO A 47 -6.92 -1.63 -0.58
N ARG A 48 -6.69 -1.06 -1.77
CA ARG A 48 -7.70 -0.94 -2.82
C ARG A 48 -7.10 -1.21 -4.18
N ARG A 49 -7.95 -1.55 -5.15
CA ARG A 49 -7.57 -1.58 -6.56
C ARG A 49 -7.74 -0.19 -7.16
N VAL A 50 -6.79 0.19 -8.01
CA VAL A 50 -6.84 1.40 -8.81
C VAL A 50 -6.39 1.09 -10.23
N GLU A 51 -6.81 1.92 -11.15
CA GLU A 51 -6.31 1.94 -12.52
C GLU A 51 -5.48 3.20 -12.71
N ILE A 52 -4.27 3.04 -13.24
CA ILE A 52 -3.39 4.15 -13.55
C ILE A 52 -3.29 4.28 -15.06
N LEU A 53 -3.70 5.43 -15.59
CA LEU A 53 -3.64 5.75 -16.99
C LEU A 53 -2.27 6.31 -17.38
N GLN A 54 -1.67 5.75 -18.41
CA GLN A 54 -0.61 6.38 -19.18
C GLN A 54 -1.23 6.88 -20.49
N PRO A 55 -1.39 8.20 -20.68
CA PRO A 55 -1.89 8.76 -21.92
C PRO A 55 -1.03 8.37 -23.12
N ALA A 56 -1.66 8.30 -24.30
CA ALA A 56 -0.94 8.14 -25.56
C ALA A 56 0.06 9.29 -25.78
N LYS A 57 1.19 8.98 -26.42
CA LYS A 57 2.20 9.99 -26.78
C LYS A 57 2.95 9.60 -28.05
N GLY A 58 2.75 10.36 -29.13
CA GLY A 58 3.31 10.03 -30.44
C GLY A 58 2.84 8.65 -30.89
N GLU A 59 3.78 7.81 -31.31
CA GLU A 59 3.53 6.41 -31.73
C GLU A 59 3.20 5.45 -30.56
N HIS A 60 3.26 5.92 -29.31
CA HIS A 60 2.97 5.07 -28.16
C HIS A 60 1.49 5.17 -27.78
N PRO A 61 0.72 4.06 -27.87
CA PRO A 61 -0.69 4.07 -27.51
C PRO A 61 -0.87 4.25 -26.00
N GLU A 62 -2.08 4.64 -25.64
CA GLU A 62 -2.55 4.68 -24.26
C GLU A 62 -2.41 3.30 -23.58
N ARG A 63 -2.11 3.31 -22.27
CA ARG A 63 -2.00 2.09 -21.47
C ARG A 63 -2.65 2.29 -20.11
N THR A 64 -3.41 1.29 -19.67
CA THR A 64 -3.98 1.25 -18.32
C THR A 64 -3.29 0.16 -17.50
N TYR A 65 -2.85 0.52 -16.29
CA TYR A 65 -2.23 -0.40 -15.34
C TYR A 65 -3.21 -0.74 -14.22
N ALA A 66 -3.55 -2.03 -14.09
CA ALA A 66 -4.26 -2.53 -12.92
C ALA A 66 -3.30 -2.62 -11.73
N VAL A 67 -3.59 -1.89 -10.65
CA VAL A 67 -2.70 -1.75 -9.49
C VAL A 67 -3.45 -2.09 -8.21
N GLN A 68 -2.87 -2.98 -7.40
CA GLN A 68 -3.21 -3.15 -6.00
C GLN A 68 -2.41 -2.14 -5.18
N LEU A 69 -3.08 -1.12 -4.68
CA LEU A 69 -2.52 -0.13 -3.78
C LEU A 69 -2.51 -0.67 -2.35
N ILE A 70 -1.39 -0.52 -1.65
CA ILE A 70 -1.19 -0.99 -0.28
C ILE A 70 -0.40 0.09 0.47
N PHE A 71 -0.84 0.43 1.69
CA PHE A 71 -0.13 1.35 2.58
C PHE A 71 0.49 0.57 3.74
N GLY A 72 1.74 0.86 4.08
CA GLY A 72 2.46 0.27 5.19
C GLY A 72 2.20 0.98 6.53
N LEU A 73 2.45 0.26 7.62
CA LEU A 73 2.32 0.74 9.00
C LEU A 73 3.09 2.05 9.25
N HIS A 74 4.21 2.29 8.55
CA HIS A 74 5.05 3.49 8.72
C HIS A 74 4.37 4.77 8.20
N CYS A 75 3.25 4.68 7.48
CA CYS A 75 2.51 5.86 7.02
C CYS A 75 1.81 6.61 8.17
N PHE A 76 1.61 5.98 9.33
CA PHE A 76 0.89 6.56 10.47
C PHE A 76 1.57 6.29 11.83
N THR A 77 2.75 5.69 11.81
CA THR A 77 3.54 5.37 13.00
C THR A 77 4.98 5.81 12.84
N ARG A 78 5.70 5.95 13.96
CA ARG A 78 7.14 6.26 14.00
C ARG A 78 7.91 5.21 14.81
N SER A 79 9.24 5.27 14.70
CA SER A 79 10.11 4.50 15.58
C SER A 79 10.07 5.08 16.99
N ALA A 80 10.32 4.24 17.98
CA ALA A 80 10.68 4.68 19.32
C ALA A 80 12.06 5.35 19.28
N GLU A 81 12.22 6.47 19.98
CA GLU A 81 13.53 7.09 20.16
C GLU A 81 14.33 6.36 21.26
N ALA A 82 15.66 6.44 21.21
CA ALA A 82 16.51 5.79 22.20
C ALA A 82 16.26 6.36 23.61
N GLY A 83 15.87 5.50 24.55
CA GLY A 83 15.54 5.90 25.93
C GLY A 83 14.16 6.54 26.09
N GLU A 84 13.34 6.57 25.03
CA GLU A 84 11.98 7.08 25.11
C GLU A 84 11.08 6.19 25.98
N VAL A 85 10.43 6.78 26.98
CA VAL A 85 9.37 6.11 27.75
C VAL A 85 8.06 6.26 27.00
N ILE A 86 7.60 5.16 26.39
CA ILE A 86 6.38 5.12 25.59
C ILE A 86 5.25 4.52 26.42
N ASP A 87 4.10 5.20 26.45
CA ASP A 87 2.86 4.59 26.94
C ASP A 87 2.54 3.35 26.08
N PRO A 88 2.44 2.14 26.66
CA PRO A 88 2.08 0.93 25.92
C PRO A 88 0.78 1.06 25.11
N ALA A 89 -0.15 1.94 25.53
CA ALA A 89 -1.38 2.23 24.79
C ALA A 89 -1.17 2.96 23.46
N LEU A 90 0.02 3.53 23.23
CA LEU A 90 0.44 4.13 21.95
C LEU A 90 1.03 3.12 20.97
N LEU A 91 1.26 1.88 21.37
CA LEU A 91 1.84 0.86 20.50
C LEU A 91 0.81 0.36 19.49
N TYR A 92 1.23 0.26 18.24
CA TYR A 92 0.47 -0.32 17.15
C TYR A 92 1.33 -1.36 16.42
N SER A 93 0.78 -2.55 16.20
CA SER A 93 1.50 -3.67 15.59
C SER A 93 0.83 -4.14 14.29
N ASP A 94 1.66 -4.56 13.33
CA ASP A 94 1.25 -5.47 12.27
C ASP A 94 1.88 -6.86 12.51
N SER A 95 1.79 -7.78 11.55
CA SER A 95 2.38 -9.11 11.70
C SER A 95 3.92 -9.14 11.66
N ARG A 96 4.59 -8.02 11.43
CA ARG A 96 6.03 -7.92 11.19
C ARG A 96 6.74 -7.09 12.24
N GLU A 97 6.11 -6.03 12.75
CA GLU A 97 6.72 -5.10 13.70
C GLU A 97 5.70 -4.40 14.61
N THR A 98 6.21 -3.79 15.68
CA THR A 98 5.46 -2.90 16.58
C THR A 98 6.09 -1.52 16.56
N ARG A 99 5.27 -0.47 16.44
CA ARG A 99 5.70 0.93 16.32
C ARG A 99 4.82 1.84 17.16
N VAL A 100 5.23 3.10 17.34
CA VAL A 100 4.47 4.10 18.10
C VAL A 100 3.49 4.81 17.18
N PHE A 101 2.20 4.81 17.51
CA PHE A 101 1.20 5.59 16.79
C PHE A 101 1.53 7.07 16.85
N CYS A 102 1.59 7.73 15.70
CA CYS A 102 2.01 9.12 15.59
C CYS A 102 0.85 9.97 15.08
N LEU A 103 0.27 10.81 15.95
CA LEU A 103 -0.85 11.69 15.59
C LEU A 103 -0.55 12.59 14.39
N ARG A 104 0.68 13.09 14.30
CA ARG A 104 1.12 13.93 13.19
C ARG A 104 1.15 13.17 11.86
N ARG A 105 1.80 12.00 11.82
CA ARG A 105 1.80 11.13 10.63
C ARG A 105 0.39 10.67 10.28
N TYR A 106 -0.45 10.33 11.26
CA TYR A 106 -1.85 10.01 11.02
C TYR A 106 -2.59 11.15 10.31
N ARG A 107 -2.46 12.40 10.76
CA ARG A 107 -3.09 13.56 10.11
C ARG A 107 -2.60 13.74 8.67
N LEU A 108 -1.29 13.69 8.45
CA LEU A 108 -0.69 13.80 7.12
C LEU A 108 -1.06 12.62 6.20
N SER A 109 -1.28 11.43 6.77
CA SER A 109 -1.68 10.24 6.00
C SER A 109 -3.01 10.41 5.27
N MET A 110 -3.85 11.36 5.69
CA MET A 110 -5.11 11.70 5.02
C MET A 110 -4.89 12.26 3.60
N LEU A 111 -3.71 12.81 3.33
CA LEU A 111 -3.34 13.29 1.99
C LEU A 111 -2.98 12.14 1.03
N LEU A 112 -2.58 10.98 1.56
CA LEU A 112 -2.01 9.89 0.77
C LEU A 112 -2.94 9.37 -0.34
N PRO A 113 -4.25 9.17 -0.14
CA PRO A 113 -5.14 8.76 -1.22
C PRO A 113 -5.06 9.71 -2.43
N ALA A 114 -5.17 11.01 -2.20
CA ALA A 114 -5.14 12.03 -3.26
C ALA A 114 -3.76 12.14 -3.94
N ILE A 115 -2.67 12.03 -3.16
CA ILE A 115 -1.29 12.01 -3.69
C ILE A 115 -1.11 10.82 -4.63
N ILE A 116 -1.56 9.63 -4.22
CA ILE A 116 -1.42 8.42 -5.01
C ILE A 116 -2.32 8.43 -6.25
N ASP A 117 -3.57 8.91 -6.13
CA ASP A 117 -4.49 8.97 -7.27
C ASP A 117 -3.94 9.87 -8.40
N GLY A 118 -3.23 10.94 -8.06
CA GLY A 118 -2.58 11.78 -9.07
C GLY A 118 -1.07 11.53 -9.22
N LEU A 119 -0.54 10.40 -8.74
CA LEU A 119 0.91 10.10 -8.81
C LEU A 119 1.43 10.05 -10.25
N ALA A 120 0.58 9.70 -11.22
CA ALA A 120 0.94 9.67 -12.64
C ALA A 120 1.34 11.04 -13.19
N GLY A 121 0.80 12.13 -12.62
CA GLY A 121 1.13 13.51 -12.98
C GLY A 121 2.24 14.13 -12.13
N ARG A 122 2.76 13.41 -11.14
CA ARG A 122 3.74 13.92 -10.18
C ARG A 122 5.17 13.46 -10.49
N PRO A 123 6.19 14.27 -10.19
CA PRO A 123 7.57 13.81 -10.20
C PRO A 123 7.76 12.65 -9.23
N CYS A 124 8.33 11.55 -9.72
CA CYS A 124 8.86 10.48 -8.88
C CYS A 124 10.37 10.47 -8.99
N TYR A 125 11.05 9.94 -7.97
CA TYR A 125 12.50 9.95 -7.87
C TYR A 125 13.03 8.60 -7.42
N HIS A 126 14.23 8.25 -7.88
CA HIS A 126 14.94 7.09 -7.37
C HIS A 126 15.60 7.39 -6.01
N THR A 127 15.57 6.41 -5.11
CA THR A 127 16.40 6.43 -3.91
C THR A 127 17.79 5.80 -4.11
N GLY A 128 17.96 5.01 -5.19
CA GLY A 128 19.16 4.18 -5.42
C GLY A 128 19.23 2.93 -4.52
N LYS A 129 18.08 2.48 -3.97
CA LYS A 129 17.95 1.29 -3.12
C LYS A 129 16.76 0.42 -3.53
N GLY A 130 16.42 0.40 -4.82
CA GLY A 130 15.25 -0.34 -5.33
C GLY A 130 13.86 0.19 -4.92
N ASN A 131 13.76 1.37 -4.30
CA ASN A 131 12.49 2.06 -4.07
C ASN A 131 12.49 3.48 -4.66
N PHE A 132 11.30 4.09 -4.66
CA PHE A 132 11.04 5.38 -5.25
C PHE A 132 10.39 6.30 -4.22
N PHE A 133 10.37 7.59 -4.51
CA PHE A 133 9.61 8.54 -3.70
C PHE A 133 9.06 9.68 -4.54
N THR A 134 8.00 10.31 -4.04
CA THR A 134 7.53 11.62 -4.50
C THR A 134 7.58 12.60 -3.33
N VAL A 135 7.53 13.90 -3.63
CA VAL A 135 7.60 14.96 -2.62
C VAL A 135 6.44 15.91 -2.84
N GLU A 136 5.66 16.11 -1.80
CA GLU A 136 4.63 17.14 -1.73
C GLU A 136 5.09 18.27 -0.82
N VAL A 137 4.55 19.46 -1.05
CA VAL A 137 4.76 20.61 -0.18
C VAL A 137 3.51 20.76 0.68
N VAL A 138 3.68 20.67 2.00
CA VAL A 138 2.58 20.81 2.96
C VAL A 138 2.83 22.00 3.86
N ASP A 139 1.77 22.75 4.15
CA ASP A 139 1.78 23.78 5.19
C ASP A 139 1.35 23.14 6.51
N GLU A 140 2.21 23.23 7.52
CA GLU A 140 1.85 22.92 8.89
C GLU A 140 2.09 24.16 9.75
N GLN A 141 1.00 24.81 10.17
CA GLN A 141 1.03 25.98 11.06
C GLN A 141 1.83 27.16 10.48
N GLY A 142 1.72 27.43 9.18
CA GLY A 142 2.43 28.51 8.49
C GLY A 142 3.88 28.17 8.14
N THR A 143 4.32 26.93 8.39
CA THR A 143 5.64 26.44 8.00
C THR A 143 5.51 25.43 6.87
N THR A 144 6.05 25.80 5.72
CA THR A 144 6.15 24.94 4.54
C THR A 144 7.17 23.83 4.76
N GLN A 145 6.74 22.57 4.61
CA GLN A 145 7.57 21.38 4.77
C GLN A 145 7.47 20.44 3.56
N GLU A 146 8.55 19.74 3.26
CA GLU A 146 8.54 18.67 2.26
C GLU A 146 8.01 17.38 2.89
N TYR A 147 6.88 16.89 2.38
CA TYR A 147 6.27 15.61 2.72
C TYR A 147 6.70 14.55 1.70
N GLU A 148 7.54 13.62 2.14
CA GLU A 148 8.10 12.58 1.29
C GLU A 148 7.29 11.30 1.41
N VAL A 149 6.88 10.74 0.26
CA VAL A 149 6.11 9.50 0.19
C VAL A 149 6.95 8.45 -0.55
N TYR A 150 7.40 7.43 0.18
CA TYR A 150 8.25 6.36 -0.35
C TYR A 150 7.41 5.16 -0.75
N PHE A 151 7.70 4.57 -1.92
CA PHE A 151 6.95 3.45 -2.44
C PHE A 151 7.79 2.50 -3.29
N THR A 152 7.30 1.26 -3.44
CA THR A 152 7.82 0.27 -4.38
C THR A 152 6.74 -0.22 -5.32
N ALA A 153 7.16 -0.68 -6.51
CA ALA A 153 6.30 -1.38 -7.45
C ALA A 153 6.79 -2.82 -7.62
N SER A 154 5.89 -3.79 -7.51
CA SER A 154 6.19 -5.21 -7.76
C SER A 154 5.07 -5.85 -8.58
N ARG A 155 5.29 -7.05 -9.13
CA ARG A 155 4.20 -7.82 -9.75
C ARG A 155 3.35 -8.44 -8.66
N ALA A 156 2.04 -8.34 -8.78
CA ALA A 156 1.12 -9.09 -7.94
C ALA A 156 1.15 -10.58 -8.31
N THR A 157 0.61 -11.42 -7.43
CA THR A 157 0.39 -12.84 -7.73
C THR A 157 -0.62 -13.05 -8.85
N GLU A 158 -1.55 -12.10 -9.02
CA GLU A 158 -2.47 -12.05 -10.15
C GLU A 158 -1.76 -11.54 -11.40
N ARG A 159 -1.86 -12.31 -12.48
CA ARG A 159 -1.22 -11.99 -13.76
C ARG A 159 -1.73 -10.65 -14.29
N GLY A 160 -0.80 -9.80 -14.71
CA GLY A 160 -1.12 -8.49 -15.29
C GLY A 160 -1.39 -7.39 -14.26
N VAL A 161 -1.40 -7.71 -12.96
CA VAL A 161 -1.63 -6.75 -11.88
C VAL A 161 -0.30 -6.40 -11.20
N LEU A 162 -0.14 -5.13 -10.85
CA LEU A 162 1.00 -4.63 -10.09
C LEU A 162 0.59 -4.42 -8.63
N ASN A 163 1.53 -4.54 -7.70
CA ASN A 163 1.40 -3.96 -6.37
C ASN A 163 2.13 -2.62 -6.35
N LEU A 164 1.48 -1.59 -5.83
CA LEU A 164 2.11 -0.33 -5.45
C LEU A 164 2.07 -0.23 -3.93
N PHE A 165 3.21 -0.43 -3.28
CA PHE A 165 3.30 -0.44 -1.82
C PHE A 165 3.92 0.86 -1.33
N VAL A 166 3.11 1.71 -0.71
CA VAL A 166 3.56 2.92 -0.03
C VAL A 166 4.17 2.49 1.31
N GLN A 167 5.49 2.49 1.35
CA GLN A 167 6.27 1.95 2.46
C GLN A 167 6.18 2.86 3.67
N SER A 168 6.40 4.16 3.47
CA SER A 168 6.41 5.19 4.50
C SER A 168 6.01 6.54 3.90
N ALA A 169 5.52 7.43 4.78
CA ALA A 169 5.31 8.82 4.44
C ALA A 169 5.56 9.67 5.68
N ASP A 170 6.40 10.70 5.54
CA ASP A 170 6.65 11.66 6.62
C ASP A 170 7.18 12.97 6.06
N VAL A 171 7.06 14.02 6.85
CA VAL A 171 7.78 15.26 6.57
C VAL A 171 9.26 15.07 6.85
N ARG A 172 10.11 15.70 6.04
CA ARG A 172 11.54 15.78 6.34
C ARG A 172 11.75 16.90 7.37
N ASP A 173 12.08 16.52 8.60
CA ASP A 173 12.55 17.48 9.61
C ASP A 173 14.05 17.81 9.42
N GLY A 174 14.53 18.84 10.13
CA GLY A 174 15.92 19.29 10.07
C GLY A 174 16.95 18.23 10.47
N ALA A 175 16.56 17.23 11.29
CA ALA A 175 17.45 16.13 11.69
C ALA A 175 17.80 15.20 10.52
N HIS A 176 16.97 15.17 9.48
CA HIS A 176 17.16 14.31 8.30
C HIS A 176 17.68 15.08 7.07
N ALA A 177 18.07 16.36 7.20
CA ALA A 177 18.55 17.17 6.07
C ALA A 177 19.81 16.59 5.40
N GLY A 178 20.71 15.95 6.16
CA GLY A 178 22.00 15.43 5.66
C GLY A 178 21.92 14.15 4.81
N ASN A 179 20.79 13.43 4.82
CA ASN A 179 20.63 12.15 4.10
C ASN A 179 19.54 12.24 3.03
N ARG A 180 19.53 13.35 2.28
CA ARG A 180 18.56 13.56 1.19
C ARG A 180 18.97 12.76 -0.03
N PRO A 181 18.13 11.82 -0.52
CA PRO A 181 18.40 11.15 -1.78
C PRO A 181 18.48 12.19 -2.90
N LYS A 182 19.44 12.01 -3.84
CA LYS A 182 19.48 12.83 -5.04
C LYS A 182 18.15 12.68 -5.79
N LYS A 183 17.45 13.79 -6.05
CA LYS A 183 16.19 13.82 -6.82
C LYS A 183 16.44 13.49 -8.28
N ARG A 184 16.54 12.20 -8.60
CA ARG A 184 16.75 11.71 -9.97
C ARG A 184 15.42 11.29 -10.56
N PRO A 185 14.86 12.06 -11.49
CA PRO A 185 13.47 11.91 -11.90
C PRO A 185 13.25 10.62 -12.68
N ILE A 186 12.12 9.99 -12.42
CA ILE A 186 11.57 8.88 -13.18
C ILE A 186 10.06 9.06 -13.26
N ARG A 187 9.47 8.72 -14.40
CA ARG A 187 8.01 8.80 -14.57
C ARG A 187 7.37 7.54 -14.01
N LEU A 188 6.21 7.68 -13.34
CA LEU A 188 5.49 6.54 -12.76
C LEU A 188 5.22 5.44 -13.79
N HIS A 189 4.78 5.78 -15.01
CA HIS A 189 4.52 4.77 -16.05
C HIS A 189 5.77 4.00 -16.47
N VAL A 190 6.97 4.58 -16.37
CA VAL A 190 8.23 3.84 -16.61
C VAL A 190 8.43 2.80 -15.52
N ILE A 191 8.18 3.17 -14.25
CA ILE A 191 8.21 2.23 -13.12
C ILE A 191 7.22 1.09 -13.36
N LEU A 192 5.95 1.42 -13.60
CA LEU A 192 4.88 0.43 -13.77
C LEU A 192 5.12 -0.47 -14.98
N HIS A 193 5.48 0.10 -16.14
CA HIS A 193 5.76 -0.67 -17.36
C HIS A 193 6.92 -1.64 -17.18
N ASN A 194 8.04 -1.17 -16.63
CA ASN A 194 9.23 -1.99 -16.46
C ASN A 194 8.98 -3.09 -15.43
N THR A 195 8.31 -2.79 -14.32
CA THR A 195 7.92 -3.80 -13.34
C THR A 195 6.98 -4.85 -13.96
N LEU A 196 5.99 -4.42 -14.75
CA LEU A 196 5.02 -5.34 -15.39
C LEU A 196 5.69 -6.26 -16.41
N THR A 197 6.61 -5.71 -17.21
CA THR A 197 7.32 -6.42 -18.28
C THR A 197 8.62 -7.08 -17.83
N ASN A 198 8.91 -7.07 -16.52
CA ASN A 198 10.13 -7.62 -15.92
C ASN A 198 11.43 -7.05 -16.54
N ARG A 199 11.41 -5.76 -16.90
CA ARG A 199 12.58 -5.01 -17.37
C ARG A 199 13.27 -4.36 -16.17
N PRO A 200 14.61 -4.41 -16.08
CA PRO A 200 15.32 -3.75 -15.01
C PRO A 200 15.14 -2.24 -15.10
N ILE A 201 14.83 -1.62 -13.97
CA ILE A 201 14.84 -0.17 -13.83
C ILE A 201 16.27 0.21 -13.44
N LYS A 202 17.03 0.77 -14.39
CA LYS A 202 18.42 1.16 -14.14
C LYS A 202 18.47 2.17 -12.99
N GLU A 203 19.20 1.82 -11.94
CA GLU A 203 19.50 2.77 -10.89
C GLU A 203 20.41 3.86 -11.46
N PRO A 204 20.17 5.12 -11.11
CA PRO A 204 21.03 6.17 -11.60
C PRO A 204 22.44 6.07 -10.99
N MET A 205 23.49 6.22 -11.79
CA MET A 205 24.91 6.13 -11.35
C MET A 205 25.23 7.14 -10.23
N ARG A 206 25.67 6.69 -9.06
CA ARG A 206 25.82 7.49 -7.80
C ARG A 206 26.43 8.88 -7.96
#